data_AF-A0A2D9GQW6-F1
#
_entry.id   AF-A0A2D9GQW6-F1
#
_cell.length_a   1.000
_cell.length_b   1.000
_cell.length_c   1.000
_cell.angle_alpha   90.00
_cell.angle_beta   90.00
_cell.angle_gamma   90.00
#
_symmetry.space_group_name_H-M   'P 1'
#
loop_
_entity.id
_entity.type
_entity.pdbx_description
1 polymer ?
#
loop_
_entity_poly.entity_id
_entity_poly.type
_entity_poly.pdbx_seq_one_letter_code
_entity_poly.pdbx_strand_id
1 'polypeptide(L)' 'MTHELLVSEDKRSYFINCKSKNGILEVGAVYIAPSSSSPLTLVTENGAKLTLTLPPEAANQTTEMVATGITFFID' A
#
# COMPACT_ATOMS: atom_id res chain seq x y z
N MET A 1 11.76 -7.38 -3.97
CA MET A 1 12.28 -7.12 -2.61
C MET A 1 11.19 -7.49 -1.62
N THR A 2 11.51 -7.95 -0.41
CA THR A 2 10.51 -8.29 0.60
C THR A 2 10.55 -7.27 1.74
N HIS A 3 9.40 -6.85 2.21
CA HIS A 3 9.23 -5.92 3.33
C HIS A 3 8.14 -6.48 4.27
N GLU A 4 8.45 -6.64 5.55
CA GLU A 4 7.46 -7.11 6.53
C GLU A 4 6.34 -6.09 6.73
N LEU A 5 6.69 -4.80 6.73
CA LEU A 5 5.77 -3.69 6.89
C LEU A 5 6.14 -2.53 5.97
N LEU A 6 5.13 -2.00 5.29
CA LEU A 6 5.19 -0.71 4.60
C LEU A 6 4.08 0.17 5.15
N VAL A 7 4.39 1.42 5.45
CA VAL A 7 3.42 2.39 6.02
C VAL A 7 3.30 3.56 5.07
N SER A 8 2.09 4.09 4.86
CA SER A 8 1.93 5.31 4.07
C SER A 8 2.69 6.48 4.69
N GLU A 9 3.09 7.44 3.86
CA GLU A 9 3.84 8.62 4.32
C GLU A 9 3.07 9.42 5.39
N ASP A 10 1.76 9.49 5.27
CA ASP A 10 0.86 10.12 6.25
C ASP A 10 0.58 9.25 7.50
N LYS A 11 1.12 8.03 7.54
CA LYS A 11 0.98 7.04 8.62
C LYS A 11 -0.44 6.55 8.89
N ARG A 12 -1.34 6.67 7.91
CA ARG A 12 -2.74 6.26 8.06
C ARG A 12 -3.03 4.87 7.48
N SER A 13 -2.23 4.42 6.53
CA SER A 13 -2.39 3.13 5.83
C SER A 13 -1.17 2.26 6.05
N TYR A 14 -1.34 0.94 6.09
CA TYR A 14 -0.25 0.00 6.29
C TYR A 14 -0.47 -1.31 5.53
N PHE A 15 0.64 -1.88 5.09
CA PHE A 15 0.70 -3.04 4.20
C PHE A 15 1.68 -4.03 4.83
N ILE A 16 1.23 -5.26 5.04
CA ILE A 16 1.92 -6.30 5.80
C ILE A 16 2.29 -7.45 4.88
N ASN A 17 3.48 -8.02 5.09
CA ASN A 17 4.04 -9.12 4.30
C ASN A 17 4.03 -8.77 2.81
N CYS A 18 4.81 -7.75 2.47
CA CYS A 18 4.88 -7.15 1.15
C CYS A 18 6.04 -7.74 0.35
N LYS A 19 5.78 -8.10 -0.90
CA LYS A 19 6.79 -8.61 -1.83
C LYS A 19 6.68 -7.90 -3.17
N SER A 20 7.69 -7.11 -3.49
CA SER A 20 7.78 -6.41 -4.77
C SER A 20 8.49 -7.25 -5.82
N LYS A 21 7.88 -7.39 -7.00
CA LYS A 21 8.47 -8.05 -8.16
C LYS A 21 7.82 -7.53 -9.45
N ASN A 22 8.64 -7.20 -10.45
CA ASN A 22 8.18 -6.84 -11.81
C ASN A 22 7.11 -5.73 -11.84
N GLY A 23 7.28 -4.66 -11.05
CA GLY A 23 6.31 -3.55 -10.99
C GLY A 23 5.02 -3.87 -10.22
N ILE A 24 4.96 -5.00 -9.54
CA ILE A 24 3.82 -5.42 -8.72
C ILE A 24 4.27 -5.53 -7.26
N LEU A 25 3.41 -5.09 -6.35
CA LEU A 25 3.52 -5.31 -4.92
C LEU A 25 2.47 -6.36 -4.50
N GLU A 26 2.91 -7.58 -4.19
CA GLU A 26 2.09 -8.59 -3.53
C GLU A 26 2.00 -8.28 -2.03
N VAL A 27 0.82 -8.34 -1.44
CA VAL A 27 0.57 -7.92 -0.06
C VAL A 27 -0.26 -8.98 0.66
N GLY A 28 0.28 -9.48 1.77
CA GLY A 28 -0.41 -10.46 2.61
C GLY A 28 -1.68 -9.89 3.25
N ALA A 29 -1.58 -8.70 3.84
CA ALA A 29 -2.72 -7.97 4.40
C ALA A 29 -2.53 -6.46 4.28
N VAL A 30 -3.62 -5.72 4.10
CA VAL A 30 -3.59 -4.26 3.98
C VAL A 30 -4.72 -3.62 4.76
N TYR A 31 -4.42 -2.44 5.33
CA TYR A 31 -5.39 -1.45 5.77
C TYR A 31 -5.13 -0.15 5.02
N ILE A 32 -6.14 0.34 4.30
CA ILE A 32 -6.12 1.62 3.59
C ILE A 32 -7.12 2.54 4.27
N ALA A 33 -6.64 3.67 4.79
CA ALA A 33 -7.48 4.62 5.49
C ALA A 33 -8.49 5.29 4.54
N PRO A 34 -9.64 5.75 5.08
CA PRO A 34 -10.59 6.57 4.33
C PRO A 34 -9.91 7.79 3.70
N SER A 35 -10.33 8.12 2.49
CA SER A 35 -9.84 9.26 1.72
C SER A 35 -8.32 9.20 1.44
N SER A 36 -7.76 8.00 1.36
CA SER A 36 -6.39 7.81 0.86
C SER A 36 -6.31 8.24 -0.61
N SER A 37 -5.27 9.00 -0.94
CA SER A 37 -5.02 9.45 -2.32
C SER A 37 -4.42 8.33 -3.17
N SER A 38 -4.65 8.42 -4.48
CA SER A 38 -3.92 7.65 -5.49
C SER A 38 -3.19 8.64 -6.41
N PRO A 39 -1.87 8.53 -6.62
CA PRO A 39 -1.00 7.50 -6.06
C PRO A 39 -0.79 7.62 -4.54
N LEU A 40 -0.43 6.51 -3.90
CA LEU A 40 -0.07 6.42 -2.49
C LEU A 40 1.44 6.17 -2.35
N THR A 41 2.10 6.95 -1.50
CA THR A 41 3.52 6.72 -1.17
C THR A 41 3.64 5.91 0.12
N LEU A 42 4.31 4.77 0.04
CA LEU A 42 4.70 3.91 1.15
C LEU A 42 6.16 4.12 1.53
N VAL A 43 6.44 3.96 2.81
CA VAL A 43 7.77 4.12 3.41
C VAL A 43 8.15 2.79 4.07
N THR A 44 9.37 2.34 3.76
CA THR A 44 10.01 1.17 4.39
C THR A 44 10.59 1.53 5.76
N GLU A 45 10.93 0.53 6.57
CA GLU A 45 11.62 0.74 7.86
C GLU A 45 12.95 1.50 7.74
N ASN A 46 13.63 1.34 6.60
CA ASN A 46 14.90 2.03 6.30
C ASN A 46 14.71 3.42 5.66
N GLY A 47 13.47 3.90 5.56
CA GLY A 47 13.14 5.22 4.98
C GLY A 47 13.09 5.29 3.45
N ALA A 48 13.33 4.18 2.74
CA ALA A 48 13.10 4.12 1.29
C ALA A 48 11.60 4.28 0.98
N LYS A 49 11.29 4.95 -0.14
CA LYS A 49 9.92 5.24 -0.57
C LYS A 49 9.53 4.40 -1.78
N LEU A 50 8.27 3.99 -1.82
CA LEU A 50 7.65 3.25 -2.91
C LEU A 50 6.31 3.92 -3.25
N THR A 51 6.03 4.16 -4.52
CA THR A 51 4.76 4.73 -4.96
C THR A 51 3.91 3.65 -5.60
N LEU A 52 2.63 3.59 -5.24
CA LEU A 52 1.67 2.63 -5.78
C LEU A 52 0.40 3.34 -6.24
N THR A 53 -0.18 2.83 -7.32
CA THR A 53 -1.51 3.19 -7.76
C THR A 53 -2.55 2.37 -7.00
N LEU A 54 -3.37 3.04 -6.19
CA LEU A 54 -4.51 2.42 -5.52
C LEU A 54 -5.66 2.20 -6.52
N PRO A 55 -6.38 1.07 -6.43
CA PRO A 55 -7.55 0.83 -7.26
C PRO A 55 -8.72 1.74 -6.84
N PRO A 56 -9.71 1.99 -7.72
CA PRO A 56 -10.80 2.92 -7.46
C PRO A 56 -11.60 2.64 -6.18
N GLU A 57 -11.75 1.37 -5.80
CA GLU A 57 -12.41 0.91 -4.59
C GLU A 57 -11.61 1.18 -3.29
N ALA A 58 -10.34 1.56 -3.41
CA ALA A 58 -9.48 1.93 -2.27
C ALA A 58 -9.23 3.43 -2.20
N ALA A 59 -9.18 4.09 -3.36
CA ALA A 59 -8.84 5.50 -3.48
C ALA A 59 -10.06 6.40 -3.25
N ASN A 60 -9.88 7.48 -2.48
CA ASN A 60 -10.90 8.53 -2.27
C ASN A 60 -12.26 8.02 -1.76
N GLN A 61 -12.27 6.86 -1.10
CA GLN A 61 -13.48 6.32 -0.48
C GLN A 61 -13.74 6.93 0.89
N THR A 62 -15.00 6.91 1.33
CA THR A 62 -15.41 7.43 2.65
C THR A 62 -15.21 6.42 3.78
N THR A 63 -14.93 5.16 3.44
CA THR A 63 -14.68 4.06 4.37
C THR A 63 -13.27 3.51 4.19
N GLU A 64 -12.76 2.82 5.20
CA GLU A 64 -11.52 2.07 5.09
C GLU A 64 -11.67 0.90 4.12
N MET A 65 -10.54 0.45 3.59
CA MET A 65 -10.44 -0.83 2.88
C MET A 65 -9.50 -1.75 3.65
N VAL A 66 -9.97 -2.96 3.94
CA VAL A 66 -9.18 -4.04 4.52
C VAL A 66 -9.26 -5.25 3.61
N ALA A 67 -8.12 -5.80 3.23
CA ALA A 67 -8.03 -6.94 2.34
C ALA A 67 -6.83 -7.83 2.67
N THR A 68 -6.92 -9.09 2.26
CA THR A 68 -5.84 -10.07 2.38
C THR A 68 -5.54 -10.69 1.01
N GLY A 69 -4.26 -10.97 0.72
CA GLY A 69 -3.85 -11.61 -0.53
C GLY A 69 -4.17 -10.76 -1.77
N ILE A 70 -3.83 -9.47 -1.70
CA ILE A 70 -4.09 -8.48 -2.75
C ILE A 70 -2.78 -8.00 -3.39
N THR A 71 -2.87 -7.45 -4.60
CA THR A 71 -1.73 -6.94 -5.36
C THR A 71 -1.96 -5.51 -5.81
N PHE A 72 -0.91 -4.69 -5.82
CA PHE A 72 -0.93 -3.31 -6.31
C PHE A 72 0.11 -3.09 -7.40
N PHE A 73 -0.14 -2.13 -8.29
CA PHE A 73 0.86 -1.68 -9.26
C PHE A 73 1.79 -0.65 -8.60
N ILE A 74 3.08 -0.84 -8.82
CA ILE A 74 4.14 0.09 -8.42
C ILE A 74 4.40 1.02 -9.61
N ASP A 75 4.45 2.32 -9.36
CA ASP A 75 4.80 3.36 -10.35
C ASP A 75 6.32 3.45 -10.58
#